data_AF-A0AAW2FRI7-F1
#
_entry.id   AF-A0AAW2FRI7-F1
#
_cell.length_a   1.000
_cell.length_b   1.000
_cell.length_c   1.000
_cell.angle_alpha   90.00
_cell.angle_beta   90.00
_cell.angle_gamma   90.00
#
_symmetry.space_group_name_H-M   'P 1'
#
loop_
_entity.id
_entity.type
_entity.pdbx_description
1 polymer ?
#
loop_
_entity_poly.entity_id
_entity_poly.type
_entity_poly.pdbx_seq_one_letter_code
_entity_poly.pdbx_strand_id
1 'polypeptide(L)'
;MRVLLGSIICFLTTVNARTAIMPPPWADPSTNPCATQPRGWQLLYWPADGKCYKIFQIGDPCPETMELGPAAGSGTIAECRCPPGTAQSPRDALCHQIFTKASCSKGQFFAPVADVSNKSSTKQRWGVCREPEICNEQGEIYWPRDGKCYPKLSRGPCPRGELLVVGEDGLATCSCSMSDELGRYHWVGNGGGCHEHYTKGPCSEPGELFLPGGTCGCNPQLPHYHEPSGMCYQLGGVGPCPQGHHFMVTMDVRSSQEDIVRAKCVCKSGHVLYKDGFCYRLHTRGPCENGYMLINSTTCIPVPCKRGRLYFPQEKTCYKIGTKGPCPNGQIVLYDYNVRPSLDGISYNGVCGCTNIMRDAGKCLKNESDDCESTPGMVRIKKTCYKLYTQGPCPAGEWLVAQRTPRNSQLWRESRPKARCECRPGYKRIQSSSETLEELDSNNLISLNLRCQPPTVRLAKFLNDNIKSIMI
;
A
#
# COMPACT_ATOMS: atom_id res chain seq x y z
N MET A 1 31.74 -60.83 -14.22
CA MET A 1 30.77 -60.64 -13.13
C MET A 1 31.40 -59.98 -11.90
N ARG A 2 31.85 -58.71 -12.00
CA ARG A 2 32.32 -57.92 -10.83
C ARG A 2 31.99 -56.43 -10.92
N VAL A 3 31.20 -56.00 -11.91
CA VAL A 3 30.87 -54.58 -12.13
C VAL A 3 29.39 -54.27 -11.88
N LEU A 4 28.55 -55.27 -11.58
CA LEU A 4 27.11 -55.09 -11.36
C LEU A 4 26.66 -55.01 -9.89
N LEU A 5 27.58 -55.03 -8.93
CA LEU A 5 27.25 -54.88 -7.50
C LEU A 5 27.42 -53.45 -6.94
N GLY A 6 28.09 -52.55 -7.67
CA GLY A 6 28.30 -51.18 -7.22
C GLY A 6 27.06 -50.27 -7.35
N SER A 7 26.18 -50.58 -8.32
CA SER A 7 25.05 -49.70 -8.67
C SER A 7 23.74 -49.99 -7.91
N ILE A 8 23.68 -51.08 -7.16
CA ILE A 8 22.48 -51.43 -6.35
C ILE A 8 22.58 -50.88 -4.92
N ILE A 9 23.78 -50.55 -4.44
CA ILE A 9 23.99 -50.04 -3.07
C ILE A 9 23.80 -48.51 -2.98
N CYS A 10 23.84 -47.78 -4.10
CA CYS A 10 23.54 -46.33 -4.11
C CYS A 10 22.04 -45.98 -4.07
N PHE A 11 21.13 -46.95 -4.19
CA PHE A 11 19.68 -46.70 -4.11
C PHE A 11 19.04 -47.03 -2.75
N LEU A 12 19.81 -47.53 -1.77
CA LEU A 12 19.33 -47.86 -0.42
C LEU A 12 19.87 -46.95 0.69
N THR A 13 20.40 -45.78 0.31
CA THR A 13 20.68 -44.68 1.25
C THR A 13 19.68 -43.55 1.03
N THR A 14 18.38 -43.89 0.96
CA THR A 14 17.35 -42.95 1.40
C THR A 14 17.54 -42.75 2.89
N VAL A 15 18.41 -41.80 3.24
CA VAL A 15 18.44 -41.20 4.56
C VAL A 15 17.00 -40.94 4.93
N ASN A 16 16.52 -41.62 5.97
CA ASN A 16 15.29 -41.30 6.67
C ASN A 16 15.41 -39.83 7.09
N ALA A 17 15.00 -38.93 6.20
CA ALA A 17 14.72 -37.55 6.55
C ALA A 17 13.52 -37.66 7.49
N ARG A 18 13.81 -37.82 8.78
CA ARG A 18 12.86 -37.48 9.83
C ARG A 18 12.61 -36.00 9.61
N THR A 19 11.53 -35.70 8.90
CA THR A 19 10.96 -34.37 8.88
C THR A 19 10.58 -34.10 10.34
N ALA A 20 11.48 -33.46 11.07
CA ALA A 20 11.20 -32.99 12.41
C ALA A 20 10.19 -31.86 12.24
N ILE A 21 8.92 -32.18 12.38
CA ILE A 21 7.87 -31.18 12.55
C ILE A 21 8.19 -30.51 13.88
N MET A 22 8.85 -29.36 13.81
CA MET A 22 9.13 -28.57 15.00
C MET A 22 7.78 -28.05 15.51
N PRO A 23 7.31 -28.51 16.68
CA PRO A 23 6.02 -28.09 17.19
C PRO A 23 6.06 -26.61 17.54
N PRO A 24 4.93 -25.89 17.41
CA PRO A 24 4.89 -24.49 17.80
C PRO A 24 5.15 -24.34 19.32
N PRO A 25 5.62 -23.17 19.79
CA PRO A 25 6.02 -22.98 21.20
C PRO A 25 4.94 -23.33 22.23
N TRP A 26 3.66 -23.12 21.90
CA TRP A 26 2.52 -23.43 22.79
C TRP A 26 2.12 -24.91 22.82
N ALA A 27 2.74 -25.76 22.00
CA ALA A 27 2.53 -27.19 22.05
C ALA A 27 3.46 -27.89 23.08
N ASP A 28 4.24 -27.12 23.84
CA ASP A 28 5.07 -27.60 24.94
C ASP A 28 4.26 -27.69 26.25
N PRO A 29 4.08 -28.91 26.82
CA PRO A 29 3.39 -29.11 28.11
C PRO A 29 3.99 -28.34 29.29
N SER A 30 5.27 -27.97 29.24
CA SER A 30 5.93 -27.22 30.32
C SER A 30 5.47 -25.76 30.39
N THR A 31 4.96 -25.22 29.29
CA THR A 31 4.53 -23.82 29.17
C THR A 31 3.03 -23.66 28.97
N ASN A 32 2.36 -24.67 28.40
CA ASN A 32 0.92 -24.70 28.20
C ASN A 32 0.35 -26.04 28.74
N PRO A 33 -0.34 -26.03 29.90
CA PRO A 33 -0.85 -27.26 30.51
C PRO A 33 -1.87 -27.99 29.62
N CYS A 34 -2.57 -27.26 28.73
CA CYS A 34 -3.52 -27.83 27.78
C CYS A 34 -2.87 -28.68 26.68
N ALA A 35 -1.55 -28.58 26.48
CA ALA A 35 -0.83 -29.38 25.49
C ALA A 35 -0.81 -30.89 25.83
N THR A 36 -1.10 -31.26 27.09
CA THR A 36 -1.20 -32.66 27.55
C THR A 36 -2.50 -33.36 27.14
N GLN A 37 -3.51 -32.60 26.73
CA GLN A 37 -4.82 -33.11 26.32
C GLN A 37 -4.79 -33.70 24.89
N PRO A 38 -5.74 -34.57 24.51
CA PRO A 38 -5.87 -35.01 23.12
C PRO A 38 -6.07 -33.80 22.22
N ARG A 39 -5.26 -33.68 21.15
CA ARG A 39 -5.20 -32.50 20.27
C ARG A 39 -4.76 -31.20 20.98
N GLY A 40 -4.02 -31.31 22.08
CA GLY A 40 -3.56 -30.19 22.90
C GLY A 40 -2.77 -29.09 22.16
N TRP A 41 -2.15 -29.41 21.02
CA TRP A 41 -1.51 -28.40 20.15
C TRP A 41 -2.50 -27.39 19.52
N GLN A 42 -3.79 -27.69 19.54
CA GLN A 42 -4.89 -26.80 19.12
C GLN A 42 -5.52 -26.03 20.30
N LEU A 43 -5.04 -26.25 21.52
CA LEU A 43 -5.61 -25.69 22.73
C LEU A 43 -4.65 -24.71 23.40
N LEU A 44 -5.19 -23.61 23.91
CA LEU A 44 -4.49 -22.67 24.76
C LEU A 44 -5.16 -22.59 26.13
N TYR A 45 -4.34 -22.56 27.17
CA TYR A 45 -4.78 -22.33 28.53
C TYR A 45 -5.20 -20.88 28.73
N TRP A 46 -6.40 -20.66 29.28
CA TRP A 46 -6.91 -19.34 29.65
C TRP A 46 -6.81 -19.14 31.17
N PRO A 47 -5.96 -18.21 31.65
CA PRO A 47 -5.71 -18.06 33.08
C PRO A 47 -6.92 -17.55 33.90
N ALA A 48 -7.86 -16.84 33.28
CA ALA A 48 -8.93 -16.17 34.03
C ALA A 48 -9.96 -17.14 34.61
N ASP A 49 -10.21 -18.27 33.94
CA ASP A 49 -11.16 -19.28 34.38
C ASP A 49 -10.55 -20.69 34.48
N GLY A 50 -9.27 -20.83 34.16
CA GLY A 50 -8.50 -22.07 34.27
C GLY A 50 -8.86 -23.13 33.24
N LYS A 51 -9.54 -22.77 32.14
CA LYS A 51 -9.96 -23.74 31.11
C LYS A 51 -9.08 -23.72 29.87
N CYS A 52 -9.22 -24.77 29.06
CA CYS A 52 -8.54 -24.94 27.78
C CYS A 52 -9.49 -24.61 26.63
N TYR A 53 -9.07 -23.68 25.76
CA TYR A 53 -9.87 -23.21 24.64
C TYR A 53 -9.17 -23.46 23.31
N LYS A 54 -9.96 -23.65 22.26
CA LYS A 54 -9.43 -23.86 20.92
C LYS A 54 -8.88 -22.56 20.35
N ILE A 55 -7.67 -22.61 19.78
CA ILE A 55 -7.07 -21.47 19.10
C ILE A 55 -7.79 -21.17 17.78
N PHE A 56 -7.76 -19.91 17.35
CA PHE A 56 -8.40 -19.39 16.13
C PHE A 56 -9.93 -19.61 16.09
N GLN A 57 -10.52 -19.87 17.25
CA GLN A 57 -11.97 -19.82 17.42
C GLN A 57 -12.37 -18.38 17.75
N ILE A 58 -13.36 -17.89 17.03
CA ILE A 58 -13.95 -16.57 17.27
C ILE A 58 -14.99 -16.70 18.39
N GLY A 59 -15.03 -15.71 19.28
CA GLY A 59 -15.93 -15.69 20.44
C GLY A 59 -15.29 -16.29 21.70
N ASP A 60 -16.13 -16.78 22.62
CA ASP A 60 -15.73 -17.16 23.98
C ASP A 60 -14.43 -17.98 24.03
N PRO A 61 -13.41 -17.56 24.80
CA PRO A 61 -13.42 -16.56 25.89
C PRO A 61 -13.12 -15.12 25.44
N CYS A 62 -12.95 -14.90 24.14
CA CYS A 62 -12.72 -13.58 23.54
C CYS A 62 -14.05 -12.92 23.13
N PRO A 63 -14.07 -11.59 22.89
CA PRO A 63 -15.23 -10.92 22.31
C PRO A 63 -15.69 -11.56 20.98
N GLU A 64 -16.97 -11.41 20.63
CA GLU A 64 -17.62 -12.07 19.48
C GLU A 64 -16.97 -11.86 18.10
N THR A 65 -16.09 -10.86 17.94
CA THR A 65 -15.39 -10.58 16.68
C THR A 65 -13.88 -10.86 16.77
N MET A 66 -13.40 -11.35 17.90
CA MET A 66 -12.00 -11.65 18.16
C MET A 66 -11.77 -13.15 18.26
N GLU A 67 -10.56 -13.57 17.89
CA GLU A 67 -10.11 -14.95 18.03
C GLU A 67 -9.03 -15.08 19.11
N LEU A 68 -9.03 -16.23 19.78
CA LEU A 68 -7.97 -16.60 20.71
C LEU A 68 -6.73 -17.05 19.95
N GLY A 69 -5.56 -16.49 20.25
CA GLY A 69 -4.31 -16.93 19.65
C GLY A 69 -3.08 -16.80 20.54
N PRO A 70 -1.93 -17.37 20.12
CA PRO A 70 -0.68 -17.34 20.87
C PRO A 70 0.01 -15.97 20.79
N ALA A 71 0.31 -15.33 21.92
CA ALA A 71 0.88 -13.98 21.99
C ALA A 71 2.17 -13.84 21.15
N ALA A 72 2.36 -12.68 20.50
CA ALA A 72 3.42 -12.45 19.49
C ALA A 72 4.88 -12.40 20.03
N GLY A 73 5.09 -12.82 21.28
CA GLY A 73 6.39 -12.91 21.95
C GLY A 73 6.79 -14.35 22.23
N SER A 74 6.44 -14.86 23.43
CA SER A 74 6.75 -16.25 23.83
C SER A 74 5.93 -17.30 23.09
N GLY A 75 4.80 -16.90 22.47
CA GLY A 75 3.84 -17.81 21.85
C GLY A 75 3.05 -18.66 22.83
N THR A 76 3.34 -18.62 24.14
CA THR A 76 2.77 -19.52 25.16
C THR A 76 1.59 -18.93 25.93
N ILE A 77 1.43 -17.61 25.88
CA ILE A 77 0.35 -16.88 26.55
C ILE A 77 -0.81 -16.71 25.56
N ALA A 78 -2.02 -17.00 26.01
CA ALA A 78 -3.24 -16.80 25.24
C ALA A 78 -3.63 -15.31 25.21
N GLU A 79 -3.88 -14.78 24.01
CA GLU A 79 -4.25 -13.37 23.78
C GLU A 79 -5.34 -13.29 22.71
N CYS A 80 -6.38 -12.48 22.97
CA CYS A 80 -7.43 -12.17 22.01
C CYS A 80 -6.92 -11.19 20.96
N ARG A 81 -7.10 -11.53 19.68
CA ARG A 81 -6.67 -10.71 18.54
C ARG A 81 -7.74 -10.65 17.46
N CYS A 82 -7.64 -9.65 16.59
CA CYS A 82 -8.45 -9.62 15.39
C CYS A 82 -7.98 -10.70 14.39
N PRO A 83 -8.92 -11.47 13.79
CA PRO A 83 -8.60 -12.43 12.74
C PRO A 83 -7.84 -11.82 11.56
N PRO A 84 -7.04 -12.60 10.81
CA PRO A 84 -6.39 -12.12 9.59
C PRO A 84 -7.38 -11.49 8.60
N GLY A 85 -7.03 -10.33 8.03
CA GLY A 85 -7.92 -9.57 7.16
C GLY A 85 -8.94 -8.69 7.88
N THR A 86 -8.86 -8.58 9.21
CA THR A 86 -9.66 -7.66 10.01
C THR A 86 -8.77 -6.74 10.85
N ALA A 87 -9.34 -5.62 11.30
CA ALA A 87 -8.71 -4.71 12.24
C ALA A 87 -9.75 -4.18 13.24
N GLN A 88 -9.31 -3.81 14.44
CA GLN A 88 -10.18 -3.31 15.49
C GLN A 88 -10.55 -1.85 15.22
N SER A 89 -11.84 -1.55 15.33
CA SER A 89 -12.36 -0.20 15.23
C SER A 89 -12.30 0.50 16.61
N PRO A 90 -11.84 1.75 16.68
CA PRO A 90 -11.84 2.52 17.92
C PRO A 90 -13.24 2.99 18.35
N ARG A 91 -14.27 2.81 17.52
CA ARG A 91 -15.64 3.29 17.81
C ARG A 91 -16.45 2.32 18.65
N ASP A 92 -16.31 1.03 18.37
CA ASP A 92 -17.11 -0.07 18.93
C ASP A 92 -16.24 -1.20 19.52
N ALA A 93 -14.90 -1.08 19.42
CA ALA A 93 -13.94 -2.09 19.87
C ALA A 93 -14.10 -3.48 19.20
N LEU A 94 -14.86 -3.57 18.10
CA LEU A 94 -15.05 -4.79 17.33
C LEU A 94 -14.05 -4.88 16.17
N CYS A 95 -13.74 -6.10 15.73
CA CYS A 95 -12.91 -6.34 14.56
C CYS A 95 -13.76 -6.33 13.29
N HIS A 96 -13.40 -5.45 12.35
CA HIS A 96 -14.08 -5.29 11.07
C HIS A 96 -13.17 -5.68 9.91
N GLN A 97 -13.76 -6.15 8.81
CA GLN A 97 -13.00 -6.45 7.59
C GLN A 97 -12.39 -5.19 6.99
N ILE A 98 -11.07 -5.23 6.75
CA ILE A 98 -10.38 -4.12 6.10
C ILE A 98 -10.74 -4.05 4.62
N PHE A 99 -10.67 -2.85 4.05
CA PHE A 99 -11.02 -2.52 2.66
C PHE A 99 -12.51 -2.72 2.31
N THR A 100 -13.38 -2.79 3.31
CA THR A 100 -14.84 -2.83 3.14
C THR A 100 -15.46 -1.60 3.80
N LYS A 101 -16.75 -1.33 3.55
CA LYS A 101 -17.48 -0.26 4.23
C LYS A 101 -17.46 -0.41 5.75
N ALA A 102 -17.66 -1.64 6.27
CA ALA A 102 -17.81 -1.90 7.70
C ALA A 102 -18.75 -0.87 8.39
N SER A 103 -18.38 -0.34 9.57
CA SER A 103 -19.09 0.73 10.28
C SER A 103 -18.81 2.14 9.74
N CYS A 104 -18.23 2.29 8.55
CA CYS A 104 -17.94 3.58 7.93
C CYS A 104 -19.15 4.14 7.15
N SER A 105 -19.10 5.44 6.87
CA SER A 105 -20.12 6.12 6.07
C SER A 105 -20.14 5.61 4.63
N LYS A 106 -21.25 5.81 3.91
CA LYS A 106 -21.33 5.46 2.48
C LYS A 106 -20.20 6.18 1.70
N GLY A 107 -19.51 5.45 0.83
CA GLY A 107 -18.34 5.93 0.08
C GLY A 107 -17.02 5.90 0.85
N GLN A 108 -16.99 5.49 2.12
CA GLN A 108 -15.76 5.33 2.92
C GLN A 108 -15.48 3.85 3.17
N PHE A 109 -14.20 3.48 3.22
CA PHE A 109 -13.75 2.12 3.53
C PHE A 109 -12.91 2.09 4.80
N PHE A 110 -12.91 0.95 5.50
CA PHE A 110 -12.15 0.74 6.72
C PHE A 110 -10.73 0.27 6.40
N ALA A 111 -9.72 1.08 6.75
CA ALA A 111 -8.32 0.81 6.40
C ALA A 111 -7.46 0.54 7.65
N PRO A 112 -6.48 -0.38 7.60
CA PRO A 112 -5.57 -0.59 8.71
C PRO A 112 -4.66 0.63 8.93
N VAL A 113 -4.34 0.92 10.19
CA VAL A 113 -3.33 1.91 10.56
C VAL A 113 -1.97 1.23 10.54
N ALA A 114 -0.98 1.85 9.90
CA ALA A 114 0.39 1.35 9.93
C ALA A 114 0.94 1.47 11.35
N ASP A 115 1.44 0.37 11.91
CA ASP A 115 2.05 0.35 13.24
C ASP A 115 3.28 1.26 13.26
N VAL A 116 3.10 2.46 13.79
CA VAL A 116 4.19 3.40 14.01
C VAL A 116 4.97 2.89 15.22
N SER A 117 5.97 2.04 14.96
CA SER A 117 7.04 1.59 15.88
C SER A 117 6.97 2.20 17.28
N ASN A 118 6.38 1.48 18.23
CA ASN A 118 6.80 1.58 19.62
C ASN A 118 6.55 0.28 20.39
N LYS A 119 7.54 -0.03 21.22
CA LYS A 119 7.71 -1.20 22.07
C LYS A 119 6.55 -1.36 23.07
N SER A 120 5.44 -1.97 22.66
CA SER A 120 4.45 -2.51 23.59
C SER A 120 3.87 -3.82 23.06
N SER A 121 3.75 -4.77 23.96
CA SER A 121 3.55 -6.20 23.78
C SER A 121 2.12 -6.63 23.43
N THR A 122 1.33 -5.76 22.80
CA THR A 122 0.01 -6.09 22.26
C THR A 122 -0.08 -5.47 20.86
N LYS A 123 0.28 -6.24 19.83
CA LYS A 123 0.20 -5.81 18.42
C LYS A 123 -1.26 -5.87 17.96
N GLN A 124 -2.10 -5.06 18.59
CA GLN A 124 -3.49 -4.90 18.24
C GLN A 124 -3.56 -4.18 16.89
N ARG A 125 -4.11 -4.85 15.87
CA ARG A 125 -4.25 -4.25 14.53
C ARG A 125 -5.39 -3.25 14.57
N TRP A 126 -5.10 -1.95 14.48
CA TRP A 126 -6.10 -0.89 14.47
C TRP A 126 -6.54 -0.54 13.05
N GLY A 127 -7.79 -0.10 12.88
CA GLY A 127 -8.29 0.43 11.62
C GLY A 127 -9.08 1.74 11.77
N VAL A 128 -9.14 2.52 10.69
CA VAL A 128 -9.81 3.82 10.61
C VAL A 128 -10.52 3.95 9.26
N CYS A 129 -11.67 4.62 9.24
CA CYS A 129 -12.38 4.95 8.01
C CYS A 129 -11.60 5.95 7.15
N ARG A 130 -11.45 5.65 5.86
CA ARG A 130 -10.79 6.49 4.87
C ARG A 130 -11.67 6.66 3.64
N GLU A 131 -11.49 7.78 2.96
CA GLU A 131 -12.12 8.06 1.68
C GLU A 131 -11.23 7.51 0.55
N PRO A 132 -11.82 6.94 -0.52
CA PRO A 132 -11.13 6.56 -1.74
C PRO A 132 -10.38 7.74 -2.36
N GLU A 133 -9.19 7.50 -2.91
CA GLU A 133 -8.49 8.50 -3.71
C GLU A 133 -9.21 8.69 -5.05
N ILE A 134 -9.21 9.92 -5.57
CA ILE A 134 -9.85 10.25 -6.85
C ILE A 134 -8.94 9.77 -7.98
N CYS A 135 -9.50 9.00 -8.92
CA CYS A 135 -8.78 8.52 -10.10
C CYS A 135 -8.63 9.64 -11.15
N ASN A 136 -7.50 9.64 -11.86
CA ASN A 136 -7.19 10.68 -12.84
C ASN A 136 -7.99 10.53 -14.14
N GLU A 137 -8.31 9.30 -14.54
CA GLU A 137 -9.03 9.01 -15.77
C GLU A 137 -10.53 8.85 -15.52
N GLN A 138 -11.34 9.34 -16.45
CA GLN A 138 -12.79 9.21 -16.38
C GLN A 138 -13.19 7.74 -16.56
N GLY A 139 -14.04 7.23 -15.66
CA GLY A 139 -14.52 5.85 -15.72
C GLY A 139 -13.65 4.82 -14.98
N GLU A 140 -12.60 5.27 -14.29
CA GLU A 140 -11.85 4.41 -13.36
C GLU A 140 -12.46 4.41 -11.95
N ILE A 141 -12.27 3.30 -11.24
CA ILE A 141 -12.71 3.09 -9.87
C ILE A 141 -11.50 2.74 -9.00
N TYR A 142 -11.39 3.39 -7.84
CA TYR A 142 -10.32 3.15 -6.87
C TYR A 142 -10.52 1.83 -6.12
N TRP A 143 -9.50 0.97 -6.12
CA TRP A 143 -9.48 -0.29 -5.38
C TRP A 143 -8.71 -0.15 -4.06
N PRO A 144 -9.38 -0.22 -2.89
CA PRO A 144 -8.72 0.09 -1.63
C PRO A 144 -7.61 -0.87 -1.19
N ARG A 145 -7.65 -2.13 -1.65
CA ARG A 145 -6.72 -3.18 -1.19
C ARG A 145 -5.28 -2.95 -1.63
N ASP A 146 -5.07 -2.42 -2.82
CA ASP A 146 -3.73 -2.14 -3.36
C ASP A 146 -3.50 -0.66 -3.71
N GLY A 147 -4.53 0.19 -3.50
CA GLY A 147 -4.44 1.64 -3.66
C GLY A 147 -4.30 2.07 -5.12
N LYS A 148 -4.90 1.33 -6.06
CA LYS A 148 -4.82 1.60 -7.49
C LYS A 148 -6.20 1.85 -8.10
N CYS A 149 -6.20 2.60 -9.18
CA CYS A 149 -7.37 2.81 -10.02
C CYS A 149 -7.42 1.77 -11.14
N TYR A 150 -8.64 1.32 -11.45
CA TYR A 150 -8.91 0.33 -12.49
C TYR A 150 -10.12 0.74 -13.31
N PRO A 151 -10.17 0.46 -14.62
CA PRO A 151 -11.34 0.77 -15.44
C PRO A 151 -12.59 0.05 -14.94
N LYS A 152 -13.73 0.77 -14.89
CA LYS A 152 -15.05 0.19 -14.61
C LYS A 152 -15.39 -0.89 -15.65
N LEU A 153 -16.04 -1.98 -15.22
CA LEU A 153 -16.40 -3.14 -16.04
C LEU A 153 -15.20 -3.91 -16.63
N SER A 154 -13.99 -3.69 -16.11
CA SER A 154 -12.83 -4.53 -16.40
C SER A 154 -12.69 -5.65 -15.37
N ARG A 155 -11.86 -6.66 -15.67
CA ARG A 155 -11.51 -7.69 -14.68
C ARG A 155 -10.73 -7.12 -13.50
N GLY A 156 -9.85 -6.14 -13.74
CA GLY A 156 -9.03 -5.51 -12.70
C GLY A 156 -8.44 -6.51 -11.68
N PRO A 157 -8.60 -6.26 -10.36
CA PRO A 157 -8.17 -7.15 -9.28
C PRO A 157 -9.16 -8.29 -8.98
N CYS A 158 -10.29 -8.38 -9.69
CA CYS A 158 -11.35 -9.35 -9.44
C CYS A 158 -10.95 -10.79 -9.83
N PRO A 159 -11.57 -11.80 -9.17
CA PRO A 159 -11.42 -13.19 -9.58
C PRO A 159 -12.01 -13.41 -10.98
N ARG A 160 -11.73 -14.58 -11.57
CA ARG A 160 -12.29 -14.93 -12.88
C ARG A 160 -13.81 -15.07 -12.76
N GLY A 161 -14.53 -14.49 -13.73
CA GLY A 161 -16.00 -14.53 -13.77
C GLY A 161 -16.68 -13.35 -13.08
N GLU A 162 -15.92 -12.38 -12.55
CA GLU A 162 -16.46 -11.16 -11.95
C GLU A 162 -15.78 -9.93 -12.57
N LEU A 163 -16.53 -8.83 -12.64
CA LEU A 163 -16.04 -7.55 -13.13
C LEU A 163 -16.12 -6.49 -12.04
N LEU A 164 -15.27 -5.48 -12.18
CA LEU A 164 -15.19 -4.37 -11.25
C LEU A 164 -16.35 -3.39 -11.46
N VAL A 165 -17.17 -3.22 -10.43
CA VAL A 165 -18.31 -2.31 -10.41
C VAL A 165 -18.32 -1.48 -9.12
N VAL A 166 -19.18 -0.45 -9.08
CA VAL A 166 -19.43 0.31 -7.86
C VAL A 166 -20.60 -0.33 -7.14
N GLY A 167 -20.37 -0.79 -5.90
CA GLY A 167 -21.40 -1.37 -5.06
C GLY A 167 -22.40 -0.33 -4.53
N GLU A 168 -23.45 -0.80 -3.88
CA GLU A 168 -24.46 0.06 -3.25
C GLU A 168 -23.89 0.98 -2.16
N ASP A 169 -22.79 0.55 -1.54
CA ASP A 169 -22.01 1.28 -0.56
C ASP A 169 -21.15 2.39 -1.16
N GLY A 170 -21.11 2.52 -2.50
CA GLY A 170 -20.28 3.48 -3.21
C GLY A 170 -18.80 3.10 -3.25
N LEU A 171 -18.46 1.86 -2.93
CA LEU A 171 -17.09 1.34 -3.01
C LEU A 171 -16.93 0.40 -4.20
N ALA A 172 -15.69 0.18 -4.60
CA ALA A 172 -15.35 -0.79 -5.63
C ALA A 172 -15.63 -2.21 -5.13
N THR A 173 -16.41 -2.97 -5.89
CA THR A 173 -16.73 -4.36 -5.58
C THR A 173 -16.60 -5.22 -6.84
N CYS A 174 -16.32 -6.50 -6.63
CA CYS A 174 -16.34 -7.49 -7.70
C CYS A 174 -17.71 -8.16 -7.70
N SER A 175 -18.38 -8.15 -8.84
CA SER A 175 -19.70 -8.73 -8.96
C SER A 175 -19.94 -9.27 -10.36
N CYS A 176 -20.89 -10.18 -10.46
CA CYS A 176 -21.45 -10.63 -11.71
C CYS A 176 -22.95 -10.86 -11.54
N SER A 177 -23.74 -10.28 -12.44
CA SER A 177 -25.19 -10.46 -12.48
C SER A 177 -25.67 -10.68 -13.91
N MET A 178 -26.76 -11.44 -14.04
CA MET A 178 -27.52 -11.58 -15.29
C MET A 178 -28.30 -10.30 -15.63
N SER A 179 -28.57 -9.46 -14.62
CA SER A 179 -29.31 -8.20 -14.74
C SER A 179 -28.38 -7.00 -14.81
N ASP A 180 -28.98 -5.83 -15.01
CA ASP A 180 -28.29 -4.53 -14.96
C ASP A 180 -27.22 -4.36 -16.05
N GLU A 181 -26.25 -3.48 -15.82
CA GLU A 181 -25.18 -3.20 -16.78
C GLU A 181 -24.28 -4.42 -17.05
N LEU A 182 -24.20 -5.36 -16.09
CA LEU A 182 -23.38 -6.57 -16.13
C LEU A 182 -23.99 -7.68 -16.99
N GLY A 183 -25.31 -7.69 -17.22
CA GLY A 183 -25.96 -8.70 -18.06
C GLY A 183 -25.38 -8.76 -19.49
N ARG A 184 -24.90 -7.62 -20.01
CA ARG A 184 -24.23 -7.55 -21.33
C ARG A 184 -22.85 -8.21 -21.37
N TYR A 185 -22.25 -8.42 -20.21
CA TYR A 185 -20.94 -9.04 -20.02
C TYR A 185 -21.05 -10.50 -19.55
N HIS A 186 -22.27 -10.97 -19.30
CA HIS A 186 -22.51 -12.30 -18.78
C HIS A 186 -22.39 -13.37 -19.88
N TRP A 187 -21.75 -14.49 -19.54
CA TRP A 187 -21.62 -15.68 -20.37
C TRP A 187 -22.54 -16.80 -19.89
N VAL A 188 -23.45 -17.24 -20.76
CA VAL A 188 -24.47 -18.27 -20.42
C VAL A 188 -23.96 -19.71 -20.55
N GLY A 189 -22.79 -19.90 -21.17
CA GLY A 189 -22.22 -21.24 -21.38
C GLY A 189 -21.65 -21.89 -20.11
N ASN A 190 -21.05 -23.07 -20.27
CA ASN A 190 -20.48 -23.83 -19.17
C ASN A 190 -19.37 -23.03 -18.46
N GLY A 191 -19.44 -22.90 -17.14
CA GLY A 191 -18.56 -22.09 -16.32
C GLY A 191 -19.16 -20.76 -15.85
N GLY A 192 -20.15 -20.21 -16.57
CA GLY A 192 -20.86 -18.97 -16.20
C GLY A 192 -19.95 -17.75 -15.98
N GLY A 193 -20.55 -16.62 -15.59
CA GLY A 193 -19.81 -15.46 -15.10
C GLY A 193 -19.68 -14.32 -16.10
N CYS A 194 -19.04 -13.24 -15.65
CA CYS A 194 -18.93 -11.98 -16.36
C CYS A 194 -17.51 -11.77 -16.88
N HIS A 195 -17.39 -11.36 -18.14
CA HIS A 195 -16.12 -11.24 -18.83
C HIS A 195 -16.03 -9.91 -19.58
N GLU A 196 -14.85 -9.31 -19.58
CA GLU A 196 -14.60 -8.05 -20.28
C GLU A 196 -14.69 -8.25 -21.80
N HIS A 197 -15.38 -7.34 -22.49
CA HIS A 197 -15.52 -7.40 -23.95
C HIS A 197 -14.18 -7.23 -24.65
N TYR A 198 -14.08 -7.83 -25.84
CA TYR A 198 -12.90 -7.83 -26.69
C TYR A 198 -11.64 -8.43 -26.04
N THR A 199 -11.85 -9.29 -25.04
CA THR A 199 -10.81 -10.10 -24.40
C THR A 199 -11.05 -11.58 -24.71
N LYS A 200 -10.09 -12.46 -24.38
CA LYS A 200 -10.28 -13.91 -24.54
C LYS A 200 -11.48 -14.44 -23.74
N GLY A 201 -11.77 -13.84 -22.58
CA GLY A 201 -12.94 -14.17 -21.77
C GLY A 201 -13.14 -15.69 -21.55
N PRO A 202 -14.35 -16.22 -21.78
CA PRO A 202 -14.68 -17.64 -21.64
C PRO A 202 -14.43 -18.44 -22.94
N CYS A 203 -13.89 -17.82 -23.99
CA CYS A 203 -13.80 -18.43 -25.31
C CYS A 203 -12.73 -19.52 -25.35
N SER A 204 -13.14 -20.71 -25.77
CA SER A 204 -12.29 -21.90 -25.87
C SER A 204 -11.51 -21.93 -27.18
N GLU A 205 -12.14 -21.50 -28.28
CA GLU A 205 -11.55 -21.54 -29.60
C GLU A 205 -10.43 -20.50 -29.75
N PRO A 206 -9.30 -20.86 -30.39
CA PRO A 206 -8.22 -19.92 -30.63
C PRO A 206 -8.67 -18.83 -31.60
N GLY A 207 -8.34 -17.58 -31.28
CA GLY A 207 -8.63 -16.44 -32.15
C GLY A 207 -10.03 -15.86 -32.02
N GLU A 208 -10.85 -16.36 -31.10
CA GLU A 208 -12.11 -15.73 -30.72
C GLU A 208 -11.94 -14.78 -29.54
N LEU A 209 -12.74 -13.72 -29.54
CA LEU A 209 -12.86 -12.80 -28.42
C LEU A 209 -14.30 -12.80 -27.91
N PHE A 210 -14.47 -12.43 -26.65
CA PHE A 210 -15.78 -12.25 -26.06
C PHE A 210 -16.39 -10.93 -26.54
N LEU A 211 -17.43 -11.01 -27.36
CA LEU A 211 -18.05 -9.85 -28.01
C LEU A 211 -19.25 -9.34 -27.20
N PRO A 212 -19.64 -8.07 -27.40
CA PRO A 212 -20.93 -7.58 -26.92
C PRO A 212 -22.08 -8.48 -27.39
N GLY A 213 -23.00 -8.81 -26.48
CA GLY A 213 -24.06 -9.79 -26.75
C GLY A 213 -23.84 -11.16 -26.10
N GLY A 214 -22.73 -11.34 -25.37
CA GLY A 214 -22.51 -12.55 -24.58
C GLY A 214 -22.06 -13.74 -25.43
N THR A 215 -21.46 -13.49 -26.59
CA THR A 215 -21.04 -14.53 -27.56
C THR A 215 -19.54 -14.46 -27.81
N CYS A 216 -18.92 -15.62 -28.03
CA CYS A 216 -17.57 -15.71 -28.54
C CYS A 216 -17.57 -15.62 -30.07
N GLY A 217 -16.63 -14.89 -30.64
CA GLY A 217 -16.48 -14.84 -32.08
C GLY A 217 -15.36 -13.92 -32.55
N CYS A 218 -15.18 -13.89 -33.86
CA CYS A 218 -14.23 -13.02 -34.54
C CYS A 218 -14.80 -12.57 -35.89
N ASN A 219 -14.72 -11.28 -36.18
CA ASN A 219 -15.25 -10.69 -37.42
C ASN A 219 -14.15 -9.84 -38.11
N PRO A 220 -13.95 -9.97 -39.44
CA PRO A 220 -13.00 -9.16 -40.21
C PRO A 220 -13.15 -7.64 -40.12
N GLN A 221 -14.32 -7.15 -39.71
CA GLN A 221 -14.59 -5.72 -39.50
C GLN A 221 -14.09 -5.19 -38.16
N LEU A 222 -13.68 -6.07 -37.24
CA LEU A 222 -13.17 -5.64 -35.94
C LEU A 222 -11.72 -5.14 -36.07
N PRO A 223 -11.34 -4.08 -35.34
CA PRO A 223 -9.94 -3.65 -35.25
C PRO A 223 -9.00 -4.74 -34.70
N HIS A 224 -9.56 -5.71 -33.98
CA HIS A 224 -8.88 -6.86 -33.40
C HIS A 224 -8.46 -7.93 -34.40
N TYR A 225 -9.04 -7.90 -35.61
CA TYR A 225 -8.83 -8.94 -36.61
C TYR A 225 -7.43 -8.84 -37.23
N HIS A 226 -6.74 -9.97 -37.26
CA HIS A 226 -5.46 -10.12 -37.92
C HIS A 226 -5.62 -10.97 -39.18
N GLU A 227 -5.55 -10.31 -40.33
CA GLU A 227 -5.82 -10.88 -41.64
C GLU A 227 -4.96 -12.12 -41.99
N PRO A 228 -3.62 -12.12 -41.77
CA PRO A 228 -2.79 -13.29 -42.11
C PRO A 228 -3.15 -14.56 -41.34
N SER A 229 -3.69 -14.44 -40.12
CA SER A 229 -4.00 -15.60 -39.28
C SER A 229 -5.49 -15.93 -39.23
N GLY A 230 -6.36 -15.08 -39.78
CA GLY A 230 -7.81 -15.26 -39.69
C GLY A 230 -8.36 -15.24 -38.26
N MET A 231 -7.65 -14.60 -37.32
CA MET A 231 -7.94 -14.66 -35.88
C MET A 231 -8.01 -13.25 -35.28
N CYS A 232 -8.77 -13.10 -34.21
CA CYS A 232 -8.88 -11.85 -33.44
C CYS A 232 -8.04 -11.89 -32.17
N TYR A 233 -7.37 -10.78 -31.87
CA TYR A 233 -6.50 -10.65 -30.71
C TYR A 233 -6.86 -9.44 -29.84
N GLN A 234 -6.70 -9.60 -28.53
CA GLN A 234 -6.91 -8.51 -27.58
C GLN A 234 -5.89 -7.39 -27.81
N LEU A 235 -6.36 -6.15 -27.85
CA LEU A 235 -5.51 -4.96 -28.00
C LEU A 235 -4.66 -4.72 -26.76
N GLY A 236 -3.46 -4.19 -26.95
CA GLY A 236 -2.46 -3.99 -25.91
C GLY A 236 -1.75 -5.29 -25.46
N GLY A 237 -2.23 -6.45 -25.90
CA GLY A 237 -1.60 -7.75 -25.69
C GLY A 237 -0.46 -8.03 -26.67
N VAL A 238 0.19 -9.20 -26.53
CA VAL A 238 1.19 -9.67 -27.50
C VAL A 238 0.52 -10.05 -28.83
N GLY A 239 -0.63 -10.74 -28.76
CA GLY A 239 -1.39 -11.11 -29.95
C GLY A 239 -0.56 -11.99 -30.92
N PRO A 240 -0.64 -11.74 -32.24
CA PRO A 240 0.15 -12.44 -33.25
C PRO A 240 1.58 -11.89 -33.36
N CYS A 241 1.94 -10.92 -32.52
CA CYS A 241 3.13 -10.11 -32.74
C CYS A 241 4.41 -10.81 -32.27
N PRO A 242 5.53 -10.52 -32.96
CA PRO A 242 6.84 -11.03 -32.57
C PRO A 242 7.32 -10.41 -31.24
N GLN A 243 8.42 -10.94 -30.72
CA GLN A 243 8.97 -10.51 -29.43
C GLN A 243 9.14 -8.98 -29.34
N GLY A 244 8.77 -8.44 -28.18
CA GLY A 244 8.87 -7.01 -27.85
C GLY A 244 7.81 -6.10 -28.49
N HIS A 245 6.94 -6.65 -29.33
CA HIS A 245 5.81 -5.92 -29.90
C HIS A 245 4.55 -6.12 -29.04
N HIS A 246 3.57 -5.26 -29.25
CA HIS A 246 2.18 -5.44 -28.82
C HIS A 246 1.23 -5.09 -29.98
N PHE A 247 0.02 -5.64 -29.91
CA PHE A 247 -0.99 -5.47 -30.95
C PHE A 247 -1.87 -4.27 -30.60
N MET A 248 -1.78 -3.18 -31.35
CA MET A 248 -2.53 -1.94 -31.07
C MET A 248 -3.05 -1.29 -32.34
N VAL A 249 -4.12 -0.52 -32.19
CA VAL A 249 -4.65 0.32 -33.26
C VAL A 249 -3.79 1.56 -33.42
N THR A 250 -3.34 1.82 -34.65
CA THR A 250 -2.62 3.03 -35.03
C THR A 250 -3.55 3.94 -35.82
N MET A 251 -3.76 5.16 -35.33
CA MET A 251 -4.57 6.15 -36.03
C MET A 251 -3.72 6.80 -37.13
N ASP A 252 -3.75 6.22 -38.31
CA ASP A 252 -3.13 6.81 -39.49
C ASP A 252 -4.05 7.95 -39.99
N VAL A 253 -3.71 9.20 -39.65
CA VAL A 253 -4.46 10.45 -39.99
C VAL A 253 -4.62 10.68 -41.51
N ARG A 254 -4.08 9.78 -42.35
CA ARG A 254 -4.09 9.88 -43.81
C ARG A 254 -4.96 8.83 -44.50
N SER A 255 -5.59 7.90 -43.79
CA SER A 255 -6.51 6.97 -44.43
C SER A 255 -7.84 7.69 -44.70
N SER A 256 -8.08 7.89 -46.00
CA SER A 256 -9.35 8.30 -46.59
C SER A 256 -10.54 7.50 -46.05
N GLN A 257 -11.73 8.10 -46.14
CA GLN A 257 -13.01 7.77 -45.49
C GLN A 257 -13.58 6.33 -45.66
N GLU A 258 -12.81 5.34 -46.10
CA GLU A 258 -13.31 3.97 -46.35
C GLU A 258 -12.42 2.83 -45.79
N ASP A 259 -11.27 3.10 -45.18
CA ASP A 259 -10.44 2.04 -44.61
C ASP A 259 -10.91 1.62 -43.21
N ILE A 260 -11.24 0.34 -43.05
CA ILE A 260 -11.46 -0.28 -41.73
C ILE A 260 -10.18 -0.13 -40.91
N VAL A 261 -10.28 0.56 -39.78
CA VAL A 261 -9.16 0.78 -38.85
C VAL A 261 -8.77 -0.55 -38.20
N ARG A 262 -7.60 -1.07 -38.55
CA ARG A 262 -7.07 -2.35 -38.06
C ARG A 262 -5.87 -2.16 -37.15
N ALA A 263 -5.72 -3.05 -36.18
CA ALA A 263 -4.55 -3.10 -35.33
C ALA A 263 -3.34 -3.69 -36.06
N LYS A 264 -2.16 -3.19 -35.69
CA LYS A 264 -0.87 -3.60 -36.21
C LYS A 264 0.06 -3.91 -35.04
N CYS A 265 1.10 -4.69 -35.33
CA CYS A 265 2.16 -4.95 -34.37
C CYS A 265 3.09 -3.74 -34.29
N VAL A 266 3.19 -3.14 -33.10
CA VAL A 266 4.08 -2.00 -32.83
C VAL A 266 4.96 -2.30 -31.63
N CYS A 267 6.17 -1.72 -31.58
CA CYS A 267 7.07 -1.92 -30.44
C CYS A 267 6.42 -1.42 -29.14
N LYS A 268 6.59 -2.18 -28.06
CA LYS A 268 6.22 -1.73 -26.71
C LYS A 268 6.98 -0.45 -26.34
N SER A 269 6.41 0.34 -25.43
CA SER A 269 7.08 1.54 -24.92
C SER A 269 8.48 1.21 -24.35
N GLY A 270 9.46 2.05 -24.67
CA GLY A 270 10.87 1.86 -24.30
C GLY A 270 11.60 0.74 -25.06
N HIS A 271 10.95 0.11 -26.05
CA HIS A 271 11.58 -0.83 -26.98
C HIS A 271 11.87 -0.18 -28.32
N VAL A 272 12.88 -0.68 -29.01
CA VAL A 272 13.29 -0.26 -30.34
C VAL A 272 13.31 -1.44 -31.28
N LEU A 273 12.86 -1.23 -32.51
CA LEU A 273 12.94 -2.22 -33.59
C LEU A 273 14.40 -2.43 -33.98
N TYR A 274 14.85 -3.68 -33.93
CA TYR A 274 16.20 -4.08 -34.32
C TYR A 274 16.21 -4.72 -35.71
N LYS A 275 17.41 -4.91 -36.29
CA LYS A 275 17.59 -5.34 -37.69
C LYS A 275 17.02 -6.72 -38.02
N ASP A 276 16.79 -7.55 -37.00
CA ASP A 276 16.19 -8.88 -37.11
C ASP A 276 14.66 -8.86 -37.11
N GLY A 277 14.04 -7.68 -37.01
CA GLY A 277 12.58 -7.52 -36.98
C GLY A 277 11.95 -7.70 -35.60
N PHE A 278 12.75 -7.89 -34.54
CA PHE A 278 12.24 -7.93 -33.16
C PHE A 278 12.41 -6.58 -32.46
N CYS A 279 11.58 -6.31 -31.44
CA CYS A 279 11.80 -5.14 -30.60
C CYS A 279 12.51 -5.55 -29.30
N TYR A 280 13.53 -4.78 -28.93
CA TYR A 280 14.27 -4.98 -27.69
C TYR A 280 14.21 -3.73 -26.83
N ARG A 281 14.16 -3.91 -25.51
CA ARG A 281 14.20 -2.79 -24.58
C ARG A 281 15.57 -2.12 -24.61
N LEU A 282 15.57 -0.79 -24.59
CA LEU A 282 16.82 -0.04 -24.46
C LEU A 282 17.51 -0.30 -23.11
N HIS A 283 18.83 -0.25 -23.12
CA HIS A 283 19.72 -0.42 -21.98
C HIS A 283 19.63 -1.79 -21.30
N THR A 284 19.14 -2.80 -22.02
CA THR A 284 19.27 -4.21 -21.66
C THR A 284 20.26 -4.89 -22.60
N ARG A 285 20.54 -6.18 -22.37
CA ARG A 285 21.38 -6.97 -23.30
C ARG A 285 20.76 -7.05 -24.70
N GLY A 286 19.44 -7.28 -24.78
CA GLY A 286 18.75 -7.48 -26.06
C GLY A 286 19.45 -8.52 -26.94
N PRO A 287 19.74 -8.20 -28.22
CA PRO A 287 20.44 -9.07 -29.16
C PRO A 287 21.98 -8.96 -29.06
N CYS A 288 22.51 -8.14 -28.16
CA CYS A 288 23.95 -7.93 -28.02
C CYS A 288 24.65 -9.10 -27.30
N GLU A 289 25.96 -9.23 -27.50
CA GLU A 289 26.80 -10.20 -26.81
C GLU A 289 26.85 -9.97 -25.29
N ASN A 290 27.30 -10.98 -24.54
CA ASN A 290 27.47 -10.85 -23.10
C ASN A 290 28.44 -9.72 -22.74
N GLY A 291 28.02 -8.82 -21.85
CA GLY A 291 28.82 -7.64 -21.47
C GLY A 291 28.55 -6.41 -22.33
N TYR A 292 27.67 -6.50 -23.32
CA TYR A 292 27.19 -5.37 -24.12
C TYR A 292 25.72 -5.04 -23.80
N MET A 293 25.33 -3.80 -24.05
CA MET A 293 23.96 -3.32 -23.93
C MET A 293 23.52 -2.54 -25.17
N LEU A 294 22.23 -2.62 -25.47
CA LEU A 294 21.61 -1.90 -26.58
C LEU A 294 21.32 -0.45 -26.18
N ILE A 295 21.81 0.53 -26.93
CA ILE A 295 21.56 1.96 -26.64
C ILE A 295 20.61 2.63 -27.64
N ASN A 296 20.45 2.06 -28.82
CA ASN A 296 19.58 2.53 -29.88
C ASN A 296 19.13 1.34 -30.74
N SER A 297 18.37 1.57 -31.81
CA SER A 297 17.85 0.52 -32.70
C SER A 297 18.92 -0.37 -33.37
N THR A 298 20.19 0.02 -33.38
CA THR A 298 21.24 -0.73 -34.10
C THR A 298 22.58 -0.85 -33.37
N THR A 299 22.78 -0.14 -32.27
CA THR A 299 24.11 0.04 -31.65
C THR A 299 24.19 -0.68 -30.30
N CYS A 300 25.11 -1.63 -30.23
CA CYS A 300 25.54 -2.29 -29.00
C CYS A 300 26.83 -1.64 -28.50
N ILE A 301 26.87 -1.26 -27.23
CA ILE A 301 28.09 -0.75 -26.58
C ILE A 301 28.45 -1.63 -25.39
N PRO A 302 29.74 -1.76 -25.03
CA PRO A 302 30.12 -2.47 -23.81
C PRO A 302 29.46 -1.77 -22.63
N VAL A 303 28.95 -2.55 -21.67
CA VAL A 303 28.30 -2.01 -20.47
C VAL A 303 29.30 -1.12 -19.73
N PRO A 304 29.07 0.21 -19.68
CA PRO A 304 30.06 1.15 -19.15
C PRO A 304 30.18 1.06 -17.63
N CYS A 305 29.16 0.53 -16.96
CA CYS A 305 29.07 0.48 -15.52
C CYS A 305 29.60 -0.83 -14.94
N LYS A 306 30.40 -0.74 -13.87
CA LYS A 306 30.77 -1.88 -13.03
C LYS A 306 29.57 -2.39 -12.22
N ARG A 307 29.65 -3.64 -11.73
CA ARG A 307 28.62 -4.24 -10.85
C ARG A 307 28.23 -3.30 -9.70
N GLY A 308 26.93 -3.21 -9.42
CA GLY A 308 26.38 -2.35 -8.35
C GLY A 308 26.19 -0.88 -8.73
N ARG A 309 26.40 -0.51 -10.01
CA ARG A 309 26.13 0.82 -10.56
C ARG A 309 25.16 0.72 -11.76
N LEU A 310 24.35 1.74 -11.94
CA LEU A 310 23.38 1.86 -13.03
C LEU A 310 23.71 3.07 -13.91
N TYR A 311 23.47 2.91 -15.21
CA TYR A 311 23.73 3.90 -16.25
C TYR A 311 22.57 4.89 -16.37
N PHE A 312 22.87 6.19 -16.41
CA PHE A 312 21.89 7.25 -16.66
C PHE A 312 22.10 7.82 -18.06
N PRO A 313 21.19 7.56 -19.03
CA PRO A 313 21.38 7.95 -20.43
C PRO A 313 21.50 9.46 -20.66
N GLN A 314 20.81 10.27 -19.85
CA GLN A 314 20.82 11.73 -19.97
C GLN A 314 22.19 12.34 -19.67
N GLU A 315 22.88 11.81 -18.65
CA GLU A 315 24.19 12.32 -18.22
C GLU A 315 25.37 11.49 -18.77
N LYS A 316 25.08 10.31 -19.33
CA LYS A 316 26.07 9.33 -19.80
C LYS A 316 27.04 8.87 -18.70
N THR A 317 26.59 8.86 -17.45
CA THR A 317 27.38 8.50 -16.26
C THR A 317 26.75 7.35 -15.48
N CYS A 318 27.55 6.71 -14.62
CA CYS A 318 27.15 5.56 -13.82
C CYS A 318 27.09 5.91 -12.33
N TYR A 319 25.96 5.62 -11.68
CA TYR A 319 25.76 5.91 -10.25
C TYR A 319 25.52 4.65 -9.43
N LYS A 320 25.96 4.66 -8.17
CA LYS A 320 25.81 3.52 -7.25
C LYS A 320 24.34 3.41 -6.81
N ILE A 321 23.82 2.19 -6.78
CA ILE A 321 22.46 1.93 -6.31
C ILE A 321 22.30 2.38 -4.85
N GLY A 322 21.18 3.03 -4.54
CA GLY A 322 20.85 3.52 -3.21
C GLY A 322 21.52 4.83 -2.81
N THR A 323 22.36 5.43 -3.67
CA THR A 323 22.85 6.80 -3.45
C THR A 323 21.93 7.81 -4.12
N LYS A 324 22.05 9.10 -3.75
CA LYS A 324 21.29 10.18 -4.40
C LYS A 324 21.57 10.25 -5.91
N GLY A 325 22.83 10.09 -6.31
CA GLY A 325 23.22 10.18 -7.72
C GLY A 325 22.69 11.47 -8.38
N PRO A 326 22.14 11.39 -9.61
CA PRO A 326 21.56 12.53 -10.33
C PRO A 326 20.12 12.82 -9.89
N CYS A 327 19.60 12.10 -8.90
CA CYS A 327 18.20 12.14 -8.55
C CYS A 327 17.85 13.38 -7.69
N PRO A 328 16.74 14.08 -8.02
CA PRO A 328 16.28 15.21 -7.24
C PRO A 328 15.62 14.77 -5.92
N ASN A 329 15.59 15.67 -4.95
CA ASN A 329 14.68 15.65 -3.77
C ASN A 329 14.66 14.36 -2.93
N GLY A 330 15.80 13.98 -2.37
CA GLY A 330 15.88 12.82 -1.46
C GLY A 330 15.61 11.47 -2.13
N GLN A 331 15.34 11.46 -3.43
CA GLN A 331 15.28 10.24 -4.24
C GLN A 331 16.67 9.62 -4.35
N ILE A 332 16.67 8.31 -4.52
CA ILE A 332 17.88 7.53 -4.70
C ILE A 332 17.82 6.76 -6.02
N VAL A 333 18.98 6.36 -6.48
CA VAL A 333 19.15 5.53 -7.68
C VAL A 333 18.63 4.12 -7.41
N LEU A 334 17.65 3.70 -8.19
CA LEU A 334 17.01 2.38 -8.12
C LEU A 334 17.07 1.68 -9.49
N TYR A 335 16.83 0.37 -9.47
CA TYR A 335 16.63 -0.41 -10.69
C TYR A 335 15.34 0.00 -11.38
N ASP A 336 15.33 -0.05 -12.71
CA ASP A 336 14.11 0.11 -13.49
C ASP A 336 13.18 -1.09 -13.30
N TYR A 337 12.23 -0.96 -12.38
CA TYR A 337 11.23 -1.99 -12.05
C TYR A 337 10.22 -2.27 -13.17
N ASN A 338 10.19 -1.46 -14.22
CA ASN A 338 9.35 -1.75 -15.39
C ASN A 338 9.96 -2.85 -16.26
N VAL A 339 11.23 -3.20 -16.04
CA VAL A 339 11.90 -4.28 -16.76
C VAL A 339 11.64 -5.60 -16.05
N ARG A 340 11.22 -6.61 -16.79
CA ARG A 340 11.06 -7.97 -16.25
C ARG A 340 12.32 -8.77 -16.55
N PRO A 341 13.19 -9.08 -15.56
CA PRO A 341 14.48 -9.71 -15.83
C PRO A 341 14.38 -11.06 -16.55
N SER A 342 13.28 -11.79 -16.35
CA SER A 342 13.01 -13.07 -17.00
C SER A 342 12.64 -12.97 -18.48
N LEU A 343 12.16 -11.81 -18.95
CA LEU A 343 11.70 -11.62 -20.34
C LEU A 343 12.61 -10.65 -21.11
N ASP A 344 12.91 -9.50 -20.51
CA ASP A 344 13.62 -8.40 -21.17
C ASP A 344 15.14 -8.42 -20.87
N GLY A 345 15.55 -9.28 -19.94
CA GLY A 345 16.90 -9.34 -19.39
C GLY A 345 17.17 -8.29 -18.32
N ILE A 346 18.41 -8.27 -17.84
CA ILE A 346 18.84 -7.31 -16.81
C ILE A 346 18.94 -5.92 -17.44
N SER A 347 18.26 -4.95 -16.80
CA SER A 347 18.38 -3.54 -17.17
C SER A 347 19.59 -2.92 -16.51
N TYR A 348 20.41 -2.26 -17.32
CA TYR A 348 21.51 -1.43 -16.86
C TYR A 348 21.08 0.04 -16.64
N ASN A 349 19.82 0.38 -16.96
CA ASN A 349 19.28 1.73 -16.77
C ASN A 349 18.98 2.04 -15.30
N GLY A 350 19.42 3.21 -14.83
CA GLY A 350 19.09 3.74 -13.53
C GLY A 350 17.85 4.62 -13.57
N VAL A 351 16.96 4.45 -12.60
CA VAL A 351 15.79 5.31 -12.41
C VAL A 351 15.82 5.97 -11.04
N CYS A 352 15.29 7.17 -10.95
CA CYS A 352 15.16 7.89 -9.69
C CYS A 352 13.84 7.53 -9.01
N GLY A 353 13.91 7.18 -7.73
CA GLY A 353 12.71 6.86 -6.97
C GLY A 353 12.94 6.84 -5.47
N CYS A 354 11.86 6.54 -4.75
CA CYS A 354 11.83 6.47 -3.31
C CYS A 354 11.51 5.06 -2.87
N THR A 355 12.22 4.58 -1.85
CA THR A 355 11.84 3.34 -1.19
C THR A 355 10.63 3.59 -0.29
N ASN A 356 9.82 2.55 -0.03
CA ASN A 356 8.64 2.66 0.86
C ASN A 356 9.02 3.23 2.23
N ILE A 357 10.18 2.81 2.77
CA ILE A 357 10.75 3.31 4.03
C ILE A 357 11.05 4.82 3.98
N MET A 358 11.40 5.38 2.81
CA MET A 358 11.64 6.81 2.63
C MET A 358 10.37 7.63 2.34
N ARG A 359 9.33 7.01 1.75
CA ARG A 359 7.99 7.61 1.63
C ARG A 359 7.34 7.78 3.01
N ASP A 360 7.43 6.76 3.85
CA ASP A 360 6.87 6.78 5.21
C ASP A 360 7.67 7.70 6.16
N ALA A 361 8.96 7.90 5.88
CA ALA A 361 9.82 8.83 6.62
C ALA A 361 9.76 10.29 6.11
N GLY A 362 8.94 10.60 5.09
CA GLY A 362 8.77 11.95 4.55
C GLY A 362 10.04 12.57 3.92
N LYS A 363 11.05 11.76 3.58
CA LYS A 363 12.35 12.22 3.06
C LYS A 363 12.37 12.48 1.55
N CYS A 364 11.39 11.95 0.86
CA CYS A 364 11.15 12.21 -0.55
C CYS A 364 10.01 13.21 -0.71
N LEU A 365 10.36 14.49 -0.82
CA LEU A 365 9.40 15.54 -1.13
C LEU A 365 9.37 15.73 -2.66
N LYS A 366 8.18 15.65 -3.28
CA LYS A 366 8.00 16.34 -4.57
C LYS A 366 8.28 17.84 -4.31
N ASN A 367 8.99 18.50 -5.22
CA ASN A 367 9.49 19.86 -4.99
C ASN A 367 8.36 20.85 -4.70
N GLU A 368 8.68 21.76 -3.78
CA GLU A 368 7.84 22.78 -3.20
C GLU A 368 7.30 23.78 -4.22
N SER A 369 5.98 23.76 -4.39
CA SER A 369 5.18 24.99 -4.39
C SER A 369 4.13 24.94 -3.29
N ASP A 370 4.36 24.17 -2.23
CA ASP A 370 3.36 23.93 -1.20
C ASP A 370 3.66 24.78 0.04
N ASP A 371 2.86 25.84 0.16
CA ASP A 371 2.70 26.65 1.35
C ASP A 371 2.74 25.77 2.61
N CYS A 372 3.45 26.19 3.66
CA CYS A 372 3.39 25.57 4.98
C CYS A 372 1.94 25.47 5.52
N GLU A 373 1.00 26.20 4.91
CA GLU A 373 -0.42 26.24 5.18
C GLU A 373 -1.24 25.24 4.33
N SER A 374 -0.67 24.65 3.26
CA SER A 374 -1.32 23.59 2.48
C SER A 374 -1.22 22.21 3.16
N THR A 375 -0.30 22.05 4.12
CA THR A 375 -0.27 20.89 5.01
C THR A 375 -1.11 21.16 6.26
N PRO A 376 -2.30 20.55 6.42
CA PRO A 376 -3.18 20.84 7.55
C PRO A 376 -2.52 20.47 8.89
N GLY A 377 -2.56 21.39 9.84
CA GLY A 377 -1.97 21.20 11.17
C GLY A 377 -0.51 21.65 11.30
N MET A 378 0.06 22.30 10.29
CA MET A 378 1.37 22.96 10.36
C MET A 378 1.20 24.48 10.40
N VAL A 379 2.07 25.16 11.16
CA VAL A 379 2.10 26.62 11.23
C VAL A 379 3.53 27.12 11.07
N ARG A 380 3.71 28.18 10.29
CA ARG A 380 5.02 28.78 10.05
C ARG A 380 5.34 29.82 11.11
N ILE A 381 6.42 29.61 11.87
CA ILE A 381 6.92 30.59 12.87
C ILE A 381 8.40 30.83 12.60
N LYS A 382 8.80 32.11 12.42
CA LYS A 382 10.19 32.53 12.12
C LYS A 382 10.86 31.73 10.97
N LYS A 383 10.12 31.52 9.87
CA LYS A 383 10.52 30.78 8.65
C LYS A 383 10.63 29.24 8.78
N THR A 384 10.36 28.66 9.93
CA THR A 384 10.34 27.20 10.16
C THR A 384 8.90 26.70 10.34
N CYS A 385 8.57 25.55 9.75
CA CYS A 385 7.26 24.91 9.92
C CYS A 385 7.23 24.06 11.19
N TYR A 386 6.30 24.36 12.09
CA TYR A 386 6.07 23.60 13.31
C TYR A 386 4.69 22.98 13.30
N LYS A 387 4.58 21.74 13.76
CA LYS A 387 3.31 21.04 13.88
C LYS A 387 2.52 21.57 15.08
N LEU A 388 1.28 21.95 14.86
CA LEU A 388 0.35 22.32 15.92
C LEU A 388 0.12 21.12 16.86
N TYR A 389 -0.13 21.40 18.14
CA TYR A 389 -0.27 20.47 19.25
C TYR A 389 0.99 19.64 19.54
N THR A 390 2.16 20.13 19.11
CA THR A 390 3.46 19.62 19.54
C THR A 390 4.18 20.68 20.37
N GLN A 391 5.24 20.30 21.09
CA GLN A 391 6.01 21.27 21.87
C GLN A 391 6.56 22.39 20.96
N GLY A 392 7.08 22.05 19.77
CA GLY A 392 7.57 23.04 18.81
C GLY A 392 8.55 24.04 19.46
N PRO A 393 8.40 25.35 19.21
CA PRO A 393 9.20 26.39 19.85
C PRO A 393 8.75 26.72 21.30
N CYS A 394 7.76 26.01 21.85
CA CYS A 394 7.20 26.27 23.17
C CYS A 394 8.02 25.61 24.31
N PRO A 395 7.95 26.14 25.54
CA PRO A 395 8.60 25.57 26.73
C PRO A 395 8.10 24.16 27.11
N ALA A 396 8.86 23.46 27.96
CA ALA A 396 8.47 22.15 28.47
C ALA A 396 7.16 22.22 29.26
N GLY A 397 6.21 21.34 28.93
CA GLY A 397 4.85 21.35 29.49
C GLY A 397 3.82 22.12 28.67
N GLU A 398 4.27 22.79 27.60
CA GLU A 398 3.40 23.49 26.65
C GLU A 398 3.37 22.83 25.26
N TRP A 399 2.37 23.20 24.48
CA TRP A 399 2.21 22.84 23.08
C TRP A 399 1.70 24.02 22.26
N LEU A 400 2.07 24.04 20.98
CA LEU A 400 1.76 25.10 20.04
C LEU A 400 0.35 24.92 19.46
N VAL A 401 -0.61 25.76 19.78
CA VAL A 401 -2.00 25.67 19.31
C VAL A 401 -2.35 26.78 18.32
N ALA A 402 -3.32 26.55 17.43
CA ALA A 402 -3.74 27.54 16.43
C ALA A 402 -4.58 28.65 17.07
N GLN A 403 -4.28 29.91 16.74
CA GLN A 403 -5.05 31.04 17.22
C GLN A 403 -6.15 31.40 16.21
N ARG A 404 -7.42 31.22 16.59
CA ARG A 404 -8.57 31.58 15.76
C ARG A 404 -8.80 33.09 15.85
N THR A 405 -8.73 33.81 14.72
CA THR A 405 -9.18 35.20 14.63
C THR A 405 -10.68 35.25 14.32
N PRO A 406 -11.48 36.05 15.04
CA PRO A 406 -12.89 36.27 14.69
C PRO A 406 -13.00 37.07 13.38
N ARG A 407 -13.94 36.69 12.52
CA ARG A 407 -14.13 37.18 11.14
C ARG A 407 -14.83 38.55 11.09
N ASN A 408 -14.34 39.54 11.83
CA ASN A 408 -14.83 40.92 11.73
C ASN A 408 -13.78 41.93 12.22
N SER A 409 -12.83 42.28 11.34
CA SER A 409 -12.15 43.60 11.30
C SER A 409 -11.03 43.52 10.26
N GLN A 410 -11.39 43.77 9.01
CA GLN A 410 -10.46 43.90 7.90
C GLN A 410 -9.99 45.36 7.86
N LEU A 411 -9.09 45.77 8.76
CA LEU A 411 -8.39 47.05 8.65
C LEU A 411 -7.11 47.01 9.49
N TRP A 412 -5.96 47.05 8.79
CA TRP A 412 -4.61 47.43 9.22
C TRP A 412 -4.11 46.99 10.62
N ARG A 413 -3.06 46.15 10.63
CA ARG A 413 -1.75 46.37 11.32
C ARG A 413 -1.11 45.05 11.78
N GLU A 414 0.12 44.85 11.30
CA GLU A 414 1.26 44.03 11.76
C GLU A 414 1.06 42.56 12.23
N SER A 415 1.93 41.72 11.66
CA SER A 415 2.24 40.30 11.94
C SER A 415 1.86 39.81 13.35
N ARG A 416 0.60 39.42 13.54
CA ARG A 416 0.19 38.61 14.70
C ARG A 416 0.50 37.14 14.44
N PRO A 417 1.09 36.40 15.40
CA PRO A 417 1.41 35.00 15.20
C PRO A 417 0.13 34.16 15.05
N LYS A 418 0.05 33.35 13.97
CA LYS A 418 -1.10 32.44 13.68
C LYS A 418 -1.23 31.29 14.71
N ALA A 419 -0.34 31.20 15.69
CA ALA A 419 -0.34 30.17 16.73
C ALA A 419 0.21 30.71 18.06
N ARG A 420 -0.24 30.12 19.17
CA ARG A 420 0.14 30.46 20.55
C ARG A 420 0.53 29.21 21.35
N CYS A 421 1.36 29.36 22.38
CA CYS A 421 1.68 28.25 23.27
C CYS A 421 0.64 28.13 24.40
N GLU A 422 0.14 26.92 24.62
CA GLU A 422 -0.79 26.60 25.71
C GLU A 422 -0.28 25.44 26.55
N CYS A 423 -0.74 25.32 27.79
CA CYS A 423 -0.44 24.14 28.60
C CYS A 423 -1.03 22.89 27.94
N ARG A 424 -0.29 21.78 28.02
CA ARG A 424 -0.84 20.48 27.61
C ARG A 424 -2.09 20.16 28.43
N PRO A 425 -3.07 19.42 27.88
CA PRO A 425 -4.27 19.02 28.61
C PRO A 425 -3.89 18.31 29.91
N GLY A 426 -4.50 18.73 31.02
CA GLY A 426 -4.19 18.23 32.37
C GLY A 426 -3.11 19.02 33.11
N TYR A 427 -2.31 19.84 32.42
CA TYR A 427 -1.40 20.79 33.05
C TYR A 427 -2.14 22.10 33.25
N LYS A 428 -2.11 22.65 34.47
CA LYS A 428 -2.72 23.94 34.75
C LYS A 428 -1.65 25.02 34.81
N ARG A 429 -1.96 26.19 34.26
CA ARG A 429 -1.15 27.39 34.51
C ARG A 429 -1.25 27.69 35.99
N ILE A 430 -0.10 27.75 36.65
CA ILE A 430 -0.03 28.23 38.01
C ILE A 430 0.42 29.67 37.93
N GLN A 431 -0.48 30.57 38.28
CA GLN A 431 -0.08 31.89 38.74
C GLN A 431 0.50 31.69 40.14
N SER A 432 1.74 32.09 40.34
CA SER A 432 2.23 32.39 41.69
C SER A 432 1.31 33.48 42.24
N SER A 433 0.38 33.09 43.10
CA SER A 433 -0.60 34.00 43.68
C SER A 433 0.10 35.00 44.59
N SER A 434 0.16 36.26 44.16
CA SER A 434 -0.10 37.38 45.06
C SER A 434 -1.12 38.29 44.38
N GLU A 435 -2.35 38.19 44.88
CA GLU A 435 -3.33 39.27 45.03
C GLU A 435 -3.78 40.13 43.83
N THR A 436 -5.11 40.23 43.76
CA THR A 436 -5.94 41.35 43.32
C THR A 436 -6.09 41.67 41.82
N LEU A 437 -7.34 41.47 41.40
CA LEU A 437 -8.23 42.39 40.68
C LEU A 437 -7.88 42.87 39.25
N GLU A 438 -8.91 42.64 38.43
CA GLU A 438 -9.44 43.53 37.40
C GLU A 438 -8.81 43.59 36.01
N GLU A 439 -9.74 43.89 35.11
CA GLU A 439 -9.73 43.90 33.66
C GLU A 439 -8.56 44.71 33.09
N LEU A 440 -7.97 44.25 31.99
CA LEU A 440 -7.82 45.06 30.77
C LEU A 440 -7.11 44.27 29.66
N ASP A 441 -7.57 44.59 28.46
CA ASP A 441 -7.13 44.13 27.16
C ASP A 441 -5.64 44.41 26.86
N SER A 442 -5.16 43.71 25.81
CA SER A 442 -4.03 44.08 24.93
C SER A 442 -2.62 43.56 25.21
N ASN A 443 -2.15 42.75 24.25
CA ASN A 443 -0.85 42.80 23.58
C ASN A 443 0.39 43.14 24.42
N ASN A 444 1.21 42.14 24.76
CA ASN A 444 2.58 42.04 24.22
C ASN A 444 3.36 40.82 24.74
N LEU A 445 4.39 40.50 23.95
CA LEU A 445 5.40 39.47 24.14
C LEU A 445 6.11 39.49 25.50
N ILE A 446 6.39 38.28 25.99
CA ILE A 446 7.53 37.86 26.83
C ILE A 446 7.67 38.60 28.17
N SER A 447 7.02 38.07 29.21
CA SER A 447 7.35 38.26 30.63
C SER A 447 6.31 37.48 31.46
N LEU A 448 6.59 36.73 32.52
CA LEU A 448 7.80 36.28 33.18
C LEU A 448 7.32 35.05 34.01
N ASN A 449 8.04 33.93 33.98
CA ASN A 449 7.88 32.80 34.93
C ASN A 449 6.51 32.09 35.07
N LEU A 450 5.78 31.86 33.98
CA LEU A 450 4.65 30.92 34.00
C LEU A 450 5.11 29.53 33.54
N ARG A 451 5.07 28.52 34.44
CA ARG A 451 5.30 27.11 34.10
C ARG A 451 3.99 26.33 34.19
N CYS A 452 3.69 25.55 33.17
CA CYS A 452 2.62 24.55 33.20
C CYS A 452 3.03 23.40 34.12
N GLN A 453 2.30 23.19 35.22
CA GLN A 453 2.64 22.16 36.20
C GLN A 453 1.87 20.86 35.91
N PRO A 454 2.53 19.68 35.97
CA PRO A 454 1.85 18.40 35.81
C PRO A 454 0.84 18.15 36.94
N PRO A 455 -0.22 17.38 36.68
CA PRO A 455 -1.20 17.00 37.72
C PRO A 455 -0.57 16.20 38.87
N THR A 456 0.49 15.44 38.61
CA THR A 456 1.25 14.69 39.62
C THR A 456 1.95 15.59 40.64
N VAL A 457 2.46 16.77 40.22
CA VAL A 457 3.10 17.71 41.15
C VAL A 457 2.05 18.40 42.03
N ARG A 458 0.86 18.66 41.48
CA ARG A 458 -0.27 19.20 42.24
C ARG A 458 -0.82 18.17 43.24
N LEU A 459 -0.87 16.89 42.87
CA LEU A 459 -1.24 15.79 43.76
C LEU A 459 -0.21 15.63 44.89
N ALA A 460 1.09 15.67 44.56
CA ALA A 460 2.15 15.62 45.57
C ALA A 460 2.09 16.81 46.55
N LYS A 461 1.77 18.01 46.05
CA LYS A 461 1.56 19.18 46.89
C LYS A 461 0.31 19.04 47.79
N PHE A 462 -0.81 18.57 47.23
CA PHE A 462 -2.04 18.30 47.99
C PHE A 462 -1.84 17.24 49.09
N LEU A 463 -1.10 16.17 48.79
CA LEU A 463 -0.78 15.15 49.79
C LEU A 463 0.14 15.70 50.88
N ASN A 464 1.16 16.49 50.52
CA ASN A 464 2.05 17.10 51.50
C ASN A 464 1.38 18.19 52.36
N ASP A 465 0.43 18.96 51.80
CA ASP A 465 -0.32 19.96 52.55
C ASP A 465 -1.34 19.30 53.51
N ASN A 466 -1.97 18.17 53.12
CA ASN A 466 -2.85 17.39 54.01
C ASN A 466 -2.09 16.59 55.08
N ILE A 467 -0.86 16.17 54.81
CA ILE A 467 0.00 15.55 55.85
C ILE A 467 0.34 16.57 56.94
N LYS A 468 0.48 17.86 56.60
CA LYS A 468 0.67 18.93 57.58
C LYS A 468 -0.59 19.26 58.39
N SER A 469 -1.79 19.07 57.84
CA SER A 469 -3.05 19.28 58.58
C SER A 469 -3.47 18.12 59.48
N ILE A 470 -2.81 16.96 59.38
CA ILE A 470 -3.04 15.78 60.22
C ILE A 470 -2.10 15.76 61.45
N MET A 471 -1.12 16.66 61.50
CA MET A 471 -0.13 16.78 62.59
C MET A 471 -0.29 18.07 63.41
N ILE A 472 -1.53 18.55 63.59
CA ILE A 472 -1.90 19.59 64.57
C ILE A 472 -3.10 19.11 65.36
#